data_AF-A0AAU8M2W2-F1
#
_entry.id   AF-A0AAU8M2W2-F1
#
_cell.length_a   1.000
_cell.length_b   1.000
_cell.length_c   1.000
_cell.angle_alpha   90.00
_cell.angle_beta   90.00
_cell.angle_gamma   90.00
#
_symmetry.space_group_name_H-M   'P 1'
#
loop_
_entity.id
_entity.type
_entity.pdbx_description
1 polymer ?
#
loop_
_entity_poly.entity_id
_entity_poly.type
_entity_poly.pdbx_seq_one_letter_code
_entity_poly.pdbx_strand_id
1 'polypeptide(L)'
;MSGLDSYEATRQIRKLKNGQDVIIIALTAQTFGKERKKALNAGCDDFISKPYREEELFVLMRKHLDIQFLYQNKGIQEFDSDGGDTKEDLEPQGIDALPEGIRNTLLEATVNLNQEAFFSALEKLPPLHEKIATSLRALVENYQFEEVERILGRKK
;
A
#
# COMPACT_ATOMS: atom_id res chain seq x y z
N MET A 1 10.81 -1.26 -26.34
CA MET A 1 12.06 -0.48 -26.23
C MET A 1 13.23 -1.39 -26.54
N SER A 2 14.09 -1.02 -27.48
CA SER A 2 15.35 -1.69 -27.80
C SER A 2 16.40 -1.30 -26.76
N GLY A 3 16.28 -1.87 -25.57
CA GLY A 3 17.25 -1.74 -24.48
C GLY A 3 17.86 -3.10 -24.16
N LEU A 4 19.06 -3.08 -23.57
CA LEU A 4 19.74 -4.26 -23.05
C LEU A 4 18.75 -5.18 -22.30
N ASP A 5 18.79 -6.49 -22.59
CA ASP A 5 17.98 -7.47 -21.85
C ASP A 5 18.29 -7.39 -20.36
N SER A 6 17.25 -7.31 -19.52
CA SER A 6 17.36 -7.24 -18.06
C SER A 6 18.22 -8.37 -17.45
N TYR A 7 18.20 -9.56 -18.05
CA TYR A 7 19.03 -10.67 -17.61
C TYR A 7 20.49 -10.49 -18.03
N GLU A 8 20.75 -9.86 -19.18
CA GLU A 8 22.11 -9.50 -19.59
C GLU A 8 22.68 -8.37 -18.71
N ALA A 9 21.86 -7.38 -18.37
CA ALA A 9 22.22 -6.35 -17.41
C ALA A 9 22.64 -6.97 -16.06
N THR A 10 21.85 -7.91 -15.55
CA THR A 10 22.15 -8.66 -14.32
C THR A 10 23.50 -9.37 -14.43
N ARG A 11 23.75 -10.11 -15.52
CA ARG A 11 25.02 -10.79 -15.75
C ARG A 11 26.20 -9.83 -15.82
N GLN A 12 26.02 -8.63 -16.37
CA GLN A 12 27.06 -7.61 -16.41
C GLN A 12 27.36 -7.03 -15.02
N ILE A 13 26.33 -6.75 -14.22
CA ILE A 13 26.50 -6.32 -12.81
C ILE A 13 27.29 -7.37 -12.04
N ARG A 14 26.95 -8.66 -12.17
CA ARG A 14 27.66 -9.77 -11.48
C ARG A 14 29.13 -9.92 -11.87
N LYS A 15 29.57 -9.36 -13.01
CA LYS A 15 30.98 -9.36 -13.45
C LYS A 15 31.79 -8.18 -12.89
N LEU A 16 31.15 -7.19 -12.28
CA LEU A 16 31.85 -6.05 -11.66
C LEU A 16 32.61 -6.51 -10.40
N LYS A 17 33.64 -5.73 -10.00
CA LYS A 17 34.51 -6.05 -8.85
C LYS A 17 33.74 -6.36 -7.56
N ASN A 18 32.64 -5.66 -7.31
CA ASN A 18 31.75 -5.87 -6.16
C ASN A 18 30.34 -6.32 -6.61
N GLY A 19 30.25 -6.92 -7.80
CA GLY A 19 28.98 -7.29 -8.41
C GLY A 19 28.19 -8.32 -7.62
N GLN A 20 28.87 -9.15 -6.83
CA GLN A 20 28.25 -10.16 -5.98
C GLN A 20 27.64 -9.56 -4.70
N ASP A 21 28.11 -8.39 -4.26
CA ASP A 21 27.61 -7.72 -3.06
C ASP A 21 26.33 -6.92 -3.33
N VAL A 22 26.03 -6.65 -4.61
CA VAL A 22 24.82 -5.92 -5.02
C VAL A 22 23.62 -6.85 -4.94
N ILE A 23 22.59 -6.48 -4.17
CA ILE A 23 21.31 -7.19 -4.17
C ILE A 23 20.52 -6.84 -5.44
N ILE A 24 20.14 -7.83 -6.23
CA ILE A 24 19.40 -7.68 -7.48
C ILE A 24 18.05 -8.43 -7.37
N ILE A 25 16.96 -7.68 -7.33
CA ILE A 25 15.59 -8.22 -7.30
C ILE A 25 14.97 -8.05 -8.69
N ALA A 26 14.51 -9.14 -9.30
CA ALA A 26 13.86 -9.12 -10.61
C ALA A 26 12.40 -8.71 -10.52
N LEU A 27 11.99 -7.72 -11.32
CA LEU A 27 10.60 -7.28 -11.38
C LEU A 27 9.89 -7.89 -12.60
N THR A 28 8.99 -8.84 -12.36
CA THR A 28 8.41 -9.71 -13.42
C THR A 28 6.93 -9.40 -13.67
N ALA A 29 6.48 -9.34 -14.92
CA ALA A 29 5.04 -9.21 -15.23
C ALA A 29 4.29 -10.56 -15.19
N GLN A 30 5.01 -11.67 -15.04
CA GLN A 30 4.47 -13.01 -15.26
C GLN A 30 5.07 -13.99 -14.25
N THR A 31 4.21 -14.58 -13.42
CA THR A 31 4.59 -15.41 -12.26
C THR A 31 4.85 -16.88 -12.59
N PHE A 32 4.67 -17.32 -13.84
CA PHE A 32 4.91 -18.71 -14.21
C PHE A 32 6.40 -19.07 -14.07
N GLY A 33 6.69 -20.20 -13.40
CA GLY A 33 8.02 -20.56 -12.90
C GLY A 33 9.19 -20.62 -13.90
N LYS A 34 8.95 -20.48 -15.21
CA LYS A 34 10.01 -20.34 -16.22
C LYS A 34 10.76 -19.01 -16.08
N GLU A 35 10.06 -17.89 -15.85
CA GLU A 35 10.71 -16.58 -15.70
C GLU A 35 11.47 -16.49 -14.38
N ARG A 36 10.95 -17.06 -13.30
CA ARG A 36 11.66 -17.20 -12.03
C ARG A 36 13.01 -17.92 -12.20
N LYS A 37 13.02 -19.05 -12.92
CA LYS A 37 14.27 -19.79 -13.19
C LYS A 37 15.26 -18.96 -14.02
N LYS A 38 14.78 -18.19 -15.01
CA LYS A 38 15.65 -17.33 -15.81
C LYS A 38 16.29 -16.22 -14.96
N ALA A 39 15.52 -15.57 -14.09
CA ALA A 39 16.02 -14.54 -13.18
C ALA A 39 17.11 -15.09 -12.25
N LEU A 40 16.85 -16.22 -11.60
CA LEU A 40 17.84 -16.87 -10.71
C LEU A 40 19.10 -17.28 -11.48
N ASN A 41 18.96 -17.86 -12.68
CA ASN A 41 20.09 -18.24 -13.52
C ASN A 41 20.90 -17.03 -14.04
N ALA A 42 20.27 -15.87 -14.21
CA ALA A 42 20.96 -14.64 -14.56
C ALA A 42 21.76 -14.06 -13.39
N GLY A 43 21.47 -14.50 -12.16
CA GLY A 43 22.12 -14.06 -10.94
C GLY A 43 21.28 -13.11 -10.09
N CYS A 44 19.96 -13.05 -10.25
CA CYS A 44 19.09 -12.31 -9.33
C CYS A 44 18.99 -13.03 -7.97
N ASP A 45 18.91 -12.27 -6.88
CA ASP A 45 18.76 -12.78 -5.51
C ASP A 45 17.32 -13.12 -5.17
N ASP A 46 16.38 -12.35 -5.72
CA ASP A 46 14.94 -12.60 -5.58
C ASP A 46 14.15 -12.00 -6.74
N PHE A 47 12.83 -12.09 -6.66
CA PHE A 47 11.92 -11.54 -7.65
C PHE A 47 10.62 -11.05 -7.00
N ILE A 48 9.95 -10.13 -7.68
CA ILE A 48 8.66 -9.59 -7.28
C ILE A 48 7.78 -9.44 -8.53
N SER A 49 6.50 -9.77 -8.41
CA SER A 49 5.56 -9.75 -9.54
C SER A 49 4.87 -8.41 -9.68
N LYS A 50 4.66 -7.93 -10.90
CA LYS A 50 3.82 -6.78 -11.20
C LYS A 50 2.36 -7.21 -11.33
N PRO A 51 1.40 -6.38 -10.88
CA PRO A 51 1.61 -5.25 -9.97
C PRO A 51 2.02 -5.77 -8.57
N TYR A 52 2.85 -5.01 -7.86
CA TYR A 52 3.25 -5.31 -6.48
C TYR A 52 2.81 -4.18 -5.54
N ARG A 53 2.58 -4.52 -4.27
CA ARG A 53 2.36 -3.55 -3.19
C ARG A 53 3.67 -3.08 -2.58
N GLU A 54 3.69 -1.88 -2.00
CA GLU A 54 4.90 -1.31 -1.39
C GLU A 54 5.43 -2.18 -0.24
N GLU A 55 4.53 -2.80 0.53
CA GLU A 55 4.87 -3.69 1.64
C GLU A 55 5.68 -4.90 1.16
N GLU A 56 5.36 -5.44 -0.02
CA GLU A 56 6.09 -6.57 -0.61
C GLU A 56 7.54 -6.19 -0.93
N LEU A 57 7.76 -4.97 -1.45
CA LEU A 57 9.11 -4.46 -1.70
C LEU A 57 9.88 -4.23 -0.40
N PHE A 58 9.24 -3.65 0.63
CA PHE A 58 9.88 -3.43 1.93
C PHE A 58 10.25 -4.74 2.63
N VAL A 59 9.43 -5.80 2.49
CA VAL A 59 9.78 -7.14 3.00
C VAL A 59 11.05 -7.66 2.34
N LEU A 60 11.18 -7.52 1.01
CA LEU A 60 12.40 -7.95 0.30
C LEU A 60 13.62 -7.12 0.70
N MET A 61 13.47 -5.80 0.83
CA MET A 61 14.55 -4.93 1.29
C MET A 61 15.01 -5.30 2.70
N ARG A 62 14.09 -5.53 3.64
CA ARG A 62 14.40 -5.98 5.00
C ARG A 62 15.14 -7.32 4.99
N LYS A 63 14.67 -8.27 4.18
CA LYS A 63 15.26 -9.61 4.02
C LYS A 63 16.71 -9.55 3.52
N HIS A 64 17.01 -8.68 2.56
CA HIS A 64 18.30 -8.68 1.88
C HIS A 64 19.31 -7.65 2.39
N LEU A 65 18.85 -6.58 3.05
CA LEU A 65 19.73 -5.50 3.54
C LEU A 65 19.91 -5.52 5.06
N ASP A 66 19.20 -6.39 5.78
CA ASP A 66 19.20 -6.45 7.26
C ASP A 66 18.91 -5.08 7.90
N ILE A 67 17.92 -4.38 7.34
CA ILE A 67 17.53 -3.04 7.78
C ILE A 67 16.20 -3.08 8.54
N GLN A 68 16.06 -2.17 9.50
CA GLN A 68 14.78 -1.84 10.10
C GLN A 68 14.30 -0.51 9.53
N PHE A 69 13.07 -0.51 9.04
CA PHE A 69 12.45 0.71 8.53
C PHE A 69 11.93 1.53 9.70
N LEU A 70 12.42 2.76 9.81
CA LEU A 70 11.80 3.80 10.63
C LEU A 70 10.69 4.40 9.79
N TYR A 71 9.46 3.96 10.04
CA TYR A 71 8.31 4.60 9.45
C TYR A 71 8.16 5.95 10.14
N GLN A 72 8.35 7.05 9.38
CA GLN A 72 7.94 8.35 9.88
C GLN A 72 6.43 8.26 10.06
N ASN A 73 6.03 8.25 11.32
CA ASN A 73 4.65 8.33 11.70
C ASN A 73 4.15 9.71 11.23
N LYS A 74 3.73 9.84 9.97
CA LYS A 74 2.81 10.90 9.55
C LYS A 74 1.46 10.59 10.20
N GLY A 75 1.41 10.78 11.51
CA GLY A 75 0.20 10.75 12.31
C GLY A 75 -0.67 9.49 12.19
N ILE A 76 -0.34 8.40 12.87
CA ILE A 76 -1.06 8.22 14.14
C ILE A 76 -0.38 9.22 15.05
N GLN A 77 -1.03 10.36 15.34
CA GLN A 77 -0.50 11.24 16.37
C GLN A 77 -0.23 10.34 17.57
N GLU A 78 1.00 10.34 18.07
CA GLU A 78 1.20 10.10 19.49
C GLU A 78 0.28 11.12 20.16
N PHE A 79 -0.92 10.68 20.51
CA PHE A 79 -1.76 11.38 21.45
C PHE A 79 -0.95 11.32 22.73
N ASP A 80 -0.22 12.41 22.98
CA ASP A 80 0.08 12.84 24.31
C ASP A 80 -1.16 12.59 25.17
N SER A 81 -0.90 11.97 26.30
CA SER A 81 -1.83 11.44 27.28
C SER A 81 -2.67 12.53 27.96
N ASP A 82 -3.47 13.27 27.19
CA ASP A 82 -4.54 14.13 27.66
C ASP A 82 -5.52 14.49 26.50
N GLY A 83 -6.54 13.66 26.27
CA GLY A 83 -7.76 14.05 25.54
C GLY A 83 -8.07 13.33 24.22
N GLY A 84 -8.76 12.19 24.31
CA GLY A 84 -9.70 11.69 23.28
C GLY A 84 -9.17 10.61 22.34
N ASP A 85 -9.54 9.36 22.62
CA ASP A 85 -9.28 8.17 21.81
C ASP A 85 -9.70 8.31 20.33
N THR A 86 -8.74 8.37 19.42
CA THR A 86 -9.00 8.31 17.96
C THR A 86 -9.35 6.90 17.46
N LYS A 87 -9.30 5.87 18.32
CA LYS A 87 -9.83 4.53 18.04
C LYS A 87 -11.33 4.41 18.31
N GLU A 88 -11.92 5.28 19.13
CA GLU A 88 -13.36 5.27 19.44
C GLU A 88 -14.22 5.85 18.29
N ASP A 89 -13.67 6.75 17.48
CA ASP A 89 -14.41 7.42 16.39
C ASP A 89 -14.63 6.53 15.13
N LEU A 90 -13.86 5.44 14.99
CA LEU A 90 -14.04 4.39 13.95
C LEU A 90 -14.84 3.19 14.47
N GLU A 91 -15.51 3.33 15.62
CA GLU A 91 -16.39 2.30 16.14
C GLU A 91 -17.59 2.06 15.20
N PRO A 92 -18.14 0.83 15.21
CA PRO A 92 -19.30 0.46 14.37
C PRO A 92 -20.47 1.43 14.48
N GLN A 93 -20.65 2.07 15.64
CA GLN A 93 -21.74 2.98 15.94
C GLN A 93 -21.66 4.31 15.14
N GLY A 94 -20.45 4.82 14.87
CA GLY A 94 -20.24 6.05 14.09
C GLY A 94 -20.39 5.84 12.58
N ILE A 95 -19.99 4.65 12.10
CA ILE A 95 -20.08 4.26 10.68
C ILE A 95 -21.53 3.87 10.31
N ASP A 96 -22.27 3.26 11.22
CA ASP A 96 -23.69 2.94 11.04
C ASP A 96 -24.58 4.19 11.09
N ALA A 97 -24.08 5.31 11.63
CA ALA A 97 -24.76 6.61 11.58
C ALA A 97 -24.60 7.35 10.24
N LEU A 98 -23.72 6.87 9.34
CA LEU A 98 -23.55 7.46 8.02
C LEU A 98 -24.81 7.21 7.17
N PRO A 99 -25.29 8.21 6.42
CA PRO A 99 -26.35 8.00 5.45
C PRO A 99 -25.96 6.88 4.46
N GLU A 100 -26.82 5.89 4.28
CA GLU A 100 -26.54 4.72 3.42
C GLU A 100 -26.11 5.13 2.01
N GLY A 101 -26.69 6.23 1.49
CA GLY A 101 -26.31 6.78 0.18
C GLY A 101 -24.84 7.18 0.11
N ILE A 102 -24.33 7.90 1.13
CA ILE A 102 -22.93 8.33 1.17
C ILE A 102 -22.02 7.13 1.42
N ARG A 103 -22.40 6.23 2.34
CA ARG A 103 -21.64 5.01 2.62
C ARG A 103 -21.44 4.16 1.36
N ASN A 104 -22.50 3.98 0.56
CA ASN A 104 -22.43 3.24 -0.69
C ASN A 104 -21.55 3.96 -1.73
N THR A 105 -21.65 5.29 -1.85
CA THR A 105 -20.76 6.05 -2.75
C THR A 105 -19.30 5.95 -2.33
N LEU A 106 -19.01 6.01 -1.02
CA LEU A 106 -17.65 5.84 -0.50
C LEU A 106 -17.13 4.43 -0.78
N LEU A 107 -17.93 3.38 -0.54
CA LEU A 107 -17.58 2.01 -0.89
C LEU A 107 -17.33 1.82 -2.39
N GLU A 108 -18.21 2.34 -3.24
CA GLU A 108 -18.08 2.27 -4.69
C GLU A 108 -16.83 3.00 -5.17
N ALA A 109 -16.52 4.17 -4.61
CA ALA A 109 -15.31 4.91 -4.91
C ALA A 109 -14.05 4.15 -4.44
N THR A 110 -14.10 3.48 -3.28
CA THR A 110 -13.01 2.62 -2.79
C THR A 110 -12.78 1.41 -3.71
N VAL A 111 -13.83 0.69 -4.10
CA VAL A 111 -13.76 -0.49 -4.99
C VAL A 111 -13.24 -0.10 -6.38
N ASN A 112 -13.68 1.04 -6.90
CA ASN A 112 -13.23 1.55 -8.20
C ASN A 112 -11.89 2.31 -8.12
N LEU A 113 -11.24 2.37 -6.94
CA LEU A 113 -10.00 3.11 -6.68
C LEU A 113 -10.05 4.58 -7.16
N ASN A 114 -11.23 5.19 -7.06
CA ASN A 114 -11.50 6.55 -7.53
C ASN A 114 -11.41 7.55 -6.37
N GLN A 115 -10.21 8.13 -6.18
CA GLN A 115 -9.93 9.09 -5.12
C GLN A 115 -10.76 10.39 -5.24
N GLU A 116 -10.96 10.89 -6.47
CA GLU A 116 -11.75 12.12 -6.69
C GLU A 116 -13.21 11.94 -6.25
N ALA A 117 -13.82 10.81 -6.64
CA ALA A 117 -15.17 10.47 -6.23
C ALA A 117 -15.27 10.26 -4.71
N PHE A 118 -14.23 9.68 -4.10
CA PHE A 118 -14.17 9.46 -2.66
C PHE A 118 -14.14 10.78 -1.88
N PHE A 119 -13.27 11.71 -2.26
CA PHE A 119 -13.19 13.02 -1.60
C PHE A 119 -14.44 13.87 -1.83
N SER A 120 -15.04 13.81 -3.01
CA SER A 120 -16.32 14.49 -3.28
C SER A 120 -17.46 13.93 -2.42
N ALA A 121 -17.45 12.63 -2.12
CA ALA A 121 -18.41 12.03 -1.19
C ALA A 121 -18.14 12.46 0.26
N LEU A 122 -16.87 12.63 0.65
CA LEU A 122 -16.49 13.17 1.97
C LEU A 122 -16.91 14.63 2.17
N GLU A 123 -16.88 15.47 1.13
CA GLU A 123 -17.32 16.87 1.23
C GLU A 123 -18.84 17.01 1.42
N LYS A 124 -19.60 15.99 1.01
CA LYS A 124 -21.07 15.94 1.15
C LYS A 124 -21.51 15.43 2.52
N LEU A 125 -20.57 15.07 3.40
CA LEU A 125 -20.88 14.60 4.75
C LEU A 125 -21.30 15.76 5.68
N PRO A 126 -22.34 15.57 6.51
CA PRO A 126 -22.68 16.54 7.53
C PRO A 126 -21.50 16.79 8.50
N PRO A 127 -21.36 18.03 9.02
CA PRO A 127 -20.27 18.38 9.95
C PRO A 127 -20.27 17.56 11.25
N LEU A 128 -21.39 16.89 11.57
CA LEU A 128 -21.49 15.93 12.67
C LEU A 128 -20.50 14.74 12.53
N HIS A 129 -20.02 14.47 11.31
CA HIS A 129 -19.13 13.35 11.00
C HIS A 129 -17.74 13.79 10.51
N GLU A 130 -17.33 15.04 10.80
CA GLU A 130 -16.06 15.61 10.33
C GLU A 130 -14.83 14.79 10.76
N LYS A 131 -14.87 14.21 11.97
CA LYS A 131 -13.82 13.32 12.48
C LYS A 131 -13.66 12.02 11.66
N ILE A 132 -14.77 11.41 11.25
CA ILE A 132 -14.79 10.21 10.40
C ILE A 132 -14.28 10.57 9.01
N ALA A 133 -14.73 11.70 8.45
CA ALA A 133 -14.28 12.17 7.14
C ALA A 133 -12.76 12.43 7.12
N THR A 134 -12.23 13.01 8.20
CA THR A 134 -10.79 13.26 8.35
C THR A 134 -10.00 11.96 8.40
N SER A 135 -10.49 10.97 9.16
CA SER A 135 -9.86 9.65 9.28
C SER A 135 -9.89 8.88 7.95
N LEU A 136 -11.04 8.84 7.27
CA LEU A 136 -11.19 8.20 5.96
C LEU A 136 -10.34 8.86 4.88
N ARG A 137 -10.22 10.20 4.91
CA ARG A 137 -9.32 10.95 4.01
C ARG A 137 -7.87 10.51 4.19
N ALA A 138 -7.39 10.46 5.44
CA ALA A 138 -6.03 10.03 5.74
C ALA A 138 -5.73 8.60 5.24
N LEU A 139 -6.70 7.68 5.37
CA LEU A 139 -6.54 6.31 4.86
C LEU A 139 -6.40 6.28 3.33
N VAL A 140 -7.20 7.06 2.60
CA VAL A 140 -7.13 7.12 1.13
C VAL A 140 -5.88 7.83 0.62
N GLU A 141 -5.44 8.89 1.30
CA GLU A 141 -4.17 9.57 0.99
C GLU A 141 -2.96 8.66 1.22
N ASN A 142 -3.04 7.76 2.20
CA ASN A 142 -2.03 6.73 2.48
C ASN A 142 -2.23 5.44 1.66
N TYR A 143 -3.07 5.46 0.62
CA TYR A 143 -3.38 4.31 -0.25
C TYR A 143 -3.94 3.06 0.49
N GLN A 144 -4.49 3.23 1.69
CA GLN A 144 -5.03 2.15 2.54
C GLN A 144 -6.49 1.81 2.17
N PHE A 145 -6.76 1.51 0.90
CA PHE A 145 -8.11 1.24 0.41
C PHE A 145 -8.75 -0.02 1.02
N GLU A 146 -7.95 -1.06 1.32
CA GLU A 146 -8.45 -2.28 1.97
C GLU A 146 -9.01 -2.01 3.36
N GLU A 147 -8.39 -1.08 4.09
CA GLU A 147 -8.83 -0.72 5.43
C GLU A 147 -10.12 0.09 5.37
N VAL A 148 -10.25 0.98 4.38
CA VAL A 148 -11.48 1.73 4.11
C VAL A 148 -12.63 0.79 3.75
N GLU A 149 -12.40 -0.19 2.89
CA GLU A 149 -13.40 -1.20 2.52
C GLU A 149 -13.79 -2.06 3.74
N ARG A 150 -12.83 -2.47 4.56
CA ARG A 150 -13.10 -3.24 5.79
C ARG A 150 -13.93 -2.45 6.80
N ILE A 151 -13.68 -1.16 6.92
CA ILE A 151 -14.39 -0.26 7.83
C ILE A 151 -15.83 -0.02 7.32
N LEU A 152 -15.98 0.34 6.05
CA LEU A 152 -17.28 0.67 5.45
C LEU A 152 -18.12 -0.57 5.08
N GLY A 153 -17.48 -1.70 4.81
CA GLY A 153 -18.07 -2.96 4.35
C GLY A 153 -18.58 -3.88 5.45
N ARG A 154 -18.37 -3.53 6.73
CA ARG A 154 -19.01 -4.19 7.88
C ARG A 154 -20.52 -3.93 7.86
N LYS A 155 -21.26 -4.69 7.05
CA LYS A 155 -22.71 -4.84 7.22
C LYS A 155 -22.95 -5.84 8.34
N LYS A 156 -23.88 -5.49 9.23
CA LYS A 156 -24.55 -6.45 10.12
C LYS A 156 -25.31 -7.48 9.30
#